data_AF-A0A380DLA1-F1
#
_entry.id   AF-A0A380DLA1-F1
#
_cell.length_a   1.000
_cell.length_b   1.000
_cell.length_c   1.000
_cell.angle_alpha   90.00
_cell.angle_beta   90.00
_cell.angle_gamma   90.00
#
_symmetry.space_group_name_H-M   'P 1'
#
loop_
_entity.id
_entity.type
_entity.pdbx_description
1 polymer ?
#
loop_
_entity_poly.entity_id
_entity_poly.type
_entity_poly.pdbx_seq_one_letter_code
_entity_poly.pdbx_strand_id
1 'polypeptide(L)'
;MTFKEKLSQMYNEIANEISGMIPIEWEKVYTMAYIDDEGGEVFYYYTEPGSNELYYYTSVLNKYDISESEFMDSAYELYKQFQNLRNIFKEEGYEPWTSCEFDFTKEGELKVSFDYIDWINTEFDQLGRQNYYMYKNLELYQKWNMKWRRLNKSSNILKSKKKLTFRGDNMTFEENLSEMYKEIANKISSMIPVEWEKVYAMAYVNERSGEVFYNYTEPRSDELFYYTSVLNKYNIPRSEFMDSVYELYKQFDNLRELFIEEGLEPLTSCEFDFTREGKLNVSFDYIDWANSEFGPMGREDYYMYKKFGIWPEKEYAINWVEKIKIMLKSKIKLNYRGDNMTFEEKLNEMYNEIANKISSMIPVEWEKVYTIAYVDDEGGEVVFNYTKLGSDELNYYTDISRDYNISEEIFDDLWMNLYYLFMNLRDLFKEEGHEPWTSCEFDFTSEGKLNVSFNYIDWIKLGFGPSGKENYYMYKKFGVLPETEYEINKVKEVEKYVKEQE
;
A
#
# COMPACT_ATOMS: atom_id res chain seq x y z
N MET A 1 5.77 39.81 -8.69
CA MET A 1 5.24 38.91 -9.73
C MET A 1 3.79 38.64 -9.36
N THR A 2 2.85 38.89 -10.27
CA THR A 2 1.42 38.58 -10.07
C THR A 2 1.22 37.08 -9.98
N PHE A 3 0.14 36.62 -9.34
CA PHE A 3 -0.19 35.18 -9.25
C PHE A 3 -0.16 34.50 -10.63
N LYS A 4 -0.72 35.15 -11.66
CA LYS A 4 -0.70 34.66 -13.04
C LYS A 4 0.70 34.54 -13.63
N GLU A 5 1.59 35.48 -13.34
CA GLU A 5 2.99 35.43 -13.79
C GLU A 5 3.76 34.31 -13.06
N LYS A 6 3.52 34.11 -11.75
CA LYS A 6 4.08 32.98 -10.99
C LYS A 6 3.64 31.64 -11.57
N LEU A 7 2.33 31.46 -11.81
CA LEU A 7 1.79 30.25 -12.43
C LEU A 7 2.40 29.99 -13.82
N SER A 8 2.51 31.03 -14.65
CA SER A 8 3.13 30.89 -15.97
C SER A 8 4.59 30.46 -15.90
N GLN A 9 5.35 30.92 -14.90
CA GLN A 9 6.72 30.48 -14.69
C GLN A 9 6.76 29.01 -14.28
N MET A 10 5.95 28.62 -13.30
CA MET A 10 5.90 27.24 -12.79
C MET A 10 5.43 26.25 -13.86
N TYR A 11 4.47 26.62 -14.70
CA TYR A 11 4.04 25.78 -15.82
C TYR A 11 5.17 25.54 -16.82
N ASN A 12 5.97 26.56 -17.11
CA ASN A 12 7.13 26.40 -17.99
C ASN A 12 8.20 25.51 -17.35
N GLU A 13 8.45 25.65 -16.05
CA GLU A 13 9.39 24.80 -15.30
C GLU A 13 8.95 23.33 -15.34
N ILE A 14 7.66 23.06 -15.05
CA ILE A 14 7.07 21.72 -15.10
C ILE A 14 7.15 21.12 -16.52
N ALA A 15 6.76 21.88 -17.54
CA ALA A 15 6.81 21.40 -18.92
C ALA A 15 8.24 21.08 -19.36
N ASN A 16 9.22 21.90 -18.94
CA ASN A 16 10.64 21.68 -19.24
C ASN A 16 11.19 20.45 -18.50
N GLU A 17 10.83 20.26 -17.23
CA GLU A 17 11.24 19.09 -16.45
C GLU A 17 10.75 17.80 -17.13
N ILE A 18 9.45 17.72 -17.44
CA ILE A 18 8.87 16.54 -18.11
C ILE A 18 9.50 16.33 -19.49
N SER A 19 9.76 17.40 -20.24
CA SER A 19 10.43 17.32 -21.54
C SER A 19 11.86 16.79 -21.41
N GLY A 20 12.58 17.15 -20.35
CA GLY A 20 13.93 16.67 -20.06
C GLY A 20 13.96 15.20 -19.65
N MET A 21 12.89 14.71 -19.01
CA MET A 21 12.73 13.30 -18.66
C MET A 21 12.37 12.39 -19.85
N ILE A 22 12.03 12.94 -21.02
CA ILE A 22 11.74 12.17 -22.23
C ILE A 22 12.98 12.19 -23.15
N PRO A 23 13.70 11.07 -23.30
CA PRO A 23 15.01 11.04 -23.97
C PRO A 23 14.93 11.03 -25.51
N ILE A 24 13.74 11.20 -26.07
CA ILE A 24 13.48 11.16 -27.51
C ILE A 24 12.57 12.30 -27.94
N GLU A 25 12.47 12.49 -29.26
CA GLU A 25 11.45 13.39 -29.80
C GLU A 25 10.05 12.92 -29.38
N TRP A 26 9.25 13.88 -28.94
CA TRP A 26 7.87 13.70 -28.52
C TRP A 26 6.98 14.78 -29.15
N GLU A 27 5.68 14.50 -29.23
CA GLU A 27 4.68 15.37 -29.87
C GLU A 27 3.72 15.96 -28.83
N LYS A 28 3.21 15.11 -27.93
CA LYS A 28 2.24 15.47 -26.90
C LYS A 28 2.58 14.78 -25.60
N VAL A 29 2.31 15.48 -24.50
CA VAL A 29 2.44 14.99 -23.14
C VAL A 29 1.10 15.19 -22.42
N TYR A 30 0.70 14.16 -21.68
CA TYR A 30 -0.51 14.11 -20.88
C TYR A 30 -0.12 13.78 -19.45
N THR A 31 -0.17 14.77 -18.56
CA THR A 31 0.29 14.61 -17.17
C THR A 31 -0.88 14.67 -16.23
N MET A 32 -0.86 13.82 -15.22
CA MET A 32 -1.77 13.85 -14.10
C MET A 32 -0.98 13.89 -12.80
N ALA A 33 -1.35 14.82 -11.94
CA ALA A 33 -0.85 14.92 -10.58
C ALA A 33 -2.02 14.77 -9.60
N TYR A 34 -1.87 13.91 -8.60
CA TYR A 34 -2.74 13.81 -7.43
C TYR A 34 -1.90 14.19 -6.21
N ILE A 35 -2.18 15.32 -5.57
CA ILE A 35 -1.33 15.88 -4.50
C ILE A 35 -2.21 16.33 -3.33
N ASP A 36 -1.82 15.94 -2.12
CA ASP A 36 -2.44 16.40 -0.89
C ASP A 36 -1.39 16.94 0.10
N ASP A 37 -1.71 16.94 1.40
CA ASP A 37 -0.83 17.42 2.47
C ASP A 37 0.07 16.32 3.05
N GLU A 38 -0.20 15.05 2.75
CA GLU A 38 0.50 13.86 3.26
C GLU A 38 1.42 13.20 2.21
N GLY A 39 1.16 13.46 0.93
CA GLY A 39 1.89 12.84 -0.17
C GLY A 39 1.25 13.13 -1.53
N GLY A 40 1.48 12.21 -2.47
CA GLY A 40 0.86 12.29 -3.79
C GLY A 40 1.63 11.53 -4.85
N GLU A 41 1.09 11.54 -6.06
CA GLU A 41 1.66 10.90 -7.23
C GLU A 41 1.59 11.82 -8.44
N VAL A 42 2.63 11.77 -9.27
CA VAL A 42 2.65 12.40 -10.59
C VAL A 42 3.04 11.35 -11.60
N PHE A 43 2.24 11.22 -12.66
CA PHE A 43 2.56 10.38 -13.79
C PHE A 43 2.20 11.07 -15.09
N TYR A 44 2.90 10.72 -16.15
CA TYR A 44 2.59 11.22 -17.47
C TYR A 44 2.63 10.14 -18.55
N TYR A 45 1.93 10.42 -19.64
CA TYR A 45 2.03 9.72 -20.89
C TYR A 45 2.58 10.66 -21.96
N TYR A 46 3.32 10.14 -22.92
CA TYR A 46 3.79 10.91 -24.06
C TYR A 46 3.59 10.17 -25.37
N THR A 47 3.58 10.90 -26.49
CA THR A 47 3.52 10.34 -27.84
C THR A 47 4.74 10.73 -28.65
N GLU A 48 5.21 9.85 -29.53
CA GLU A 48 6.27 10.14 -30.51
C GLU A 48 5.73 10.92 -31.73
N PRO A 49 6.57 11.68 -32.45
CA PRO A 49 6.16 12.38 -33.67
C PRO A 49 5.52 11.46 -34.70
N GLY A 50 4.32 11.83 -35.16
CA GLY A 50 3.55 11.03 -36.12
C GLY A 50 2.98 9.72 -35.56
N SER A 51 3.20 9.41 -34.28
CA SER A 51 2.61 8.29 -33.58
C SER A 51 1.41 8.73 -32.73
N ASN A 52 0.42 7.86 -32.66
CA ASN A 52 -0.71 8.00 -31.73
C ASN A 52 -0.57 7.07 -30.52
N GLU A 53 0.55 6.35 -30.42
CA GLU A 53 0.84 5.44 -29.30
C GLU A 53 1.23 6.25 -28.06
N LEU A 54 0.65 5.86 -26.92
CA LEU A 54 0.91 6.46 -25.62
C LEU A 54 1.95 5.61 -24.88
N TYR A 55 3.02 6.27 -24.47
CA TYR A 55 4.08 5.69 -23.68
C TYR A 55 3.98 6.23 -22.25
N TYR A 56 3.91 5.32 -21.28
CA TYR A 56 3.93 5.69 -19.87
C TYR A 56 5.32 6.17 -19.46
N TYR A 57 5.42 7.14 -18.54
CA TYR A 57 6.69 7.79 -18.23
C TYR A 57 7.82 6.84 -17.85
N THR A 58 7.56 5.83 -16.99
CA THR A 58 8.59 4.84 -16.60
C THR A 58 8.97 3.87 -17.73
N SER A 59 8.30 3.91 -18.89
CA SER A 59 8.68 3.11 -20.04
C SER A 59 10.02 3.52 -20.64
N VAL A 60 10.50 4.74 -20.37
CA VAL A 60 11.82 5.21 -20.85
C VAL A 60 12.96 4.39 -20.23
N LEU A 61 12.83 3.99 -18.96
CA LEU A 61 13.80 3.15 -18.25
C LEU A 61 14.02 1.79 -18.91
N ASN A 62 13.00 1.30 -19.61
CA ASN A 62 13.05 0.00 -20.28
C ASN A 62 13.58 0.11 -21.73
N LYS A 63 13.57 1.32 -22.29
CA LYS A 63 13.89 1.57 -23.71
C LYS A 63 15.25 2.22 -23.92
N TYR A 64 15.73 2.96 -22.93
CA TYR A 64 16.92 3.78 -23.00
C TYR A 64 17.83 3.47 -21.82
N ASP A 65 19.14 3.62 -22.04
CA ASP A 65 20.16 3.45 -21.00
C ASP A 65 20.15 4.66 -20.07
N ILE A 66 19.13 4.73 -19.23
CA ILE A 66 18.90 5.79 -18.25
C ILE A 66 19.03 5.15 -16.87
N SER A 67 19.82 5.77 -16.01
CA SER A 67 19.92 5.35 -14.61
C SER A 67 18.56 5.46 -13.93
N GLU A 68 18.07 4.34 -13.40
CA GLU A 68 16.82 4.32 -12.62
C GLU A 68 16.87 5.34 -11.48
N SER A 69 18.01 5.46 -10.80
CA SER A 69 18.20 6.43 -9.72
C SER A 69 18.04 7.87 -10.23
N GLU A 70 18.73 8.23 -11.31
CA GLU A 70 18.67 9.60 -11.86
C GLU A 70 17.26 9.95 -12.36
N PHE A 71 16.57 8.98 -12.95
CA PHE A 71 15.20 9.16 -13.39
C PHE A 71 14.22 9.29 -12.23
N MET A 72 14.39 8.49 -11.17
CA MET A 72 13.56 8.59 -9.96
C MET A 72 13.81 9.88 -9.20
N ASP A 73 15.05 10.39 -9.20
CA ASP A 73 15.38 11.72 -8.70
C ASP A 73 14.62 12.80 -9.50
N SER A 74 14.65 12.74 -10.84
CA SER A 74 13.84 13.64 -11.69
C SER A 74 12.33 13.49 -11.46
N ALA A 75 11.83 12.28 -11.27
CA ALA A 75 10.41 12.05 -10.97
C ALA A 75 10.01 12.65 -9.62
N TYR A 76 10.90 12.57 -8.63
CA TYR A 76 10.71 13.18 -7.33
C TYR A 76 10.78 14.72 -7.39
N GLU A 77 11.70 15.28 -8.17
CA GLU A 77 11.74 16.72 -8.42
C GLU A 77 10.50 17.21 -9.17
N LEU A 78 10.01 16.46 -10.16
CA LEU A 78 8.75 16.75 -10.83
C LEU A 78 7.57 16.76 -9.84
N TYR A 79 7.50 15.77 -8.94
CA TYR A 79 6.51 15.74 -7.87
C TYR A 79 6.60 16.98 -6.96
N LYS A 80 7.80 17.40 -6.56
CA LYS A 80 8.00 18.66 -5.80
C LYS A 80 7.53 19.89 -6.55
N GLN A 81 7.72 19.94 -7.87
CA GLN A 81 7.23 21.07 -8.68
C GLN A 81 5.70 21.16 -8.66
N PHE A 82 5.00 20.01 -8.71
CA PHE A 82 3.55 19.98 -8.54
C PHE A 82 3.10 20.32 -7.11
N GLN A 83 3.84 19.89 -6.08
CA GLN A 83 3.59 20.36 -4.70
C GLN A 83 3.75 21.87 -4.57
N ASN A 84 4.82 22.44 -5.14
CA ASN A 84 5.03 23.89 -5.13
C ASN A 84 3.87 24.59 -5.86
N LEU A 85 3.43 24.05 -7.00
CA LEU A 85 2.28 24.56 -7.74
C LEU A 85 0.98 24.50 -6.91
N ARG A 86 0.84 23.52 -6.02
CA ARG A 86 -0.28 23.47 -5.08
C ARG A 86 -0.13 24.49 -3.95
N ASN A 87 1.07 24.62 -3.41
CA ASN A 87 1.37 25.52 -2.30
C ASN A 87 1.18 27.00 -2.67
N ILE A 88 1.48 27.40 -3.92
CA ILE A 88 1.26 28.79 -4.34
C ILE A 88 -0.23 29.17 -4.36
N PHE A 89 -1.14 28.22 -4.55
CA PHE A 89 -2.58 28.47 -4.39
C PHE A 89 -2.90 28.79 -2.93
N LYS A 90 -2.35 28.01 -1.98
CA LYS A 90 -2.51 28.26 -0.54
C LYS A 90 -1.97 29.63 -0.12
N GLU A 91 -0.76 29.98 -0.57
CA GLU A 91 -0.10 31.25 -0.25
C GLU A 91 -0.89 32.47 -0.74
N GLU A 92 -1.56 32.34 -1.87
CA GLU A 92 -2.39 33.40 -2.47
C GLU A 92 -3.85 33.36 -1.97
N GLY A 93 -4.15 32.50 -0.99
CA GLY A 93 -5.44 32.40 -0.32
C GLY A 93 -6.51 31.62 -1.08
N TYR A 94 -6.11 30.83 -2.07
CA TYR A 94 -6.99 29.89 -2.78
C TYR A 94 -6.98 28.51 -2.10
N GLU A 95 -8.09 27.80 -2.28
CA GLU A 95 -8.18 26.39 -1.90
C GLU A 95 -7.15 25.57 -2.68
N PRO A 96 -6.38 24.69 -2.03
CA PRO A 96 -5.46 23.82 -2.74
C PRO A 96 -6.23 22.77 -3.53
N TRP A 97 -5.89 22.64 -4.81
CA TRP A 97 -6.42 21.57 -5.66
C TRP A 97 -5.90 20.19 -5.19
N THR A 98 -6.65 19.14 -5.49
CA THR A 98 -6.32 17.75 -5.14
C THR A 98 -5.81 16.97 -6.35
N SER A 99 -6.22 17.37 -7.56
CA SER A 99 -5.61 16.86 -8.79
C SER A 99 -5.44 17.92 -9.87
N CYS A 100 -4.45 17.71 -10.72
CA CYS A 100 -4.08 18.60 -11.81
C CYS A 100 -3.86 17.81 -13.10
N GLU A 101 -4.70 18.06 -14.10
CA GLU A 101 -4.46 17.66 -15.48
C GLU A 101 -3.54 18.71 -16.14
N PHE A 102 -2.39 18.28 -16.63
CA PHE A 102 -1.37 19.14 -17.22
C PHE A 102 -0.91 18.57 -18.56
N ASP A 103 -1.57 19.01 -19.62
CA ASP A 103 -1.35 18.51 -20.98
C ASP A 103 -0.64 19.57 -21.82
N PHE A 104 0.38 19.17 -22.58
CA PHE A 104 1.07 20.10 -23.48
C PHE A 104 1.60 19.45 -24.76
N THR A 105 1.86 20.27 -25.77
CA THR A 105 2.44 19.83 -27.06
C THR A 105 3.82 20.45 -27.29
N LYS A 106 4.58 19.86 -28.22
CA LYS A 106 5.92 20.36 -28.58
C LYS A 106 5.88 21.77 -29.18
N GLU A 107 4.74 22.19 -29.74
CA GLU A 107 4.49 23.54 -30.28
C GLU A 107 4.21 24.57 -29.18
N GLY A 108 4.11 24.15 -27.91
CA GLY A 108 3.84 25.03 -26.78
C GLY A 108 2.36 25.27 -26.49
N GLU A 109 1.45 24.46 -27.05
CA GLU A 109 0.07 24.44 -26.59
C GLU A 109 0.02 23.83 -25.18
N LEU A 110 -0.59 24.52 -24.22
CA LEU A 110 -0.69 24.09 -22.83
C LEU A 110 -2.15 24.13 -22.38
N LYS A 111 -2.62 23.05 -21.77
CA LYS A 111 -3.92 22.95 -21.13
C LYS A 111 -3.72 22.45 -19.70
N VAL A 112 -4.11 23.30 -18.75
CA VAL A 112 -4.07 22.97 -17.32
C VAL A 112 -5.48 23.03 -16.76
N SER A 113 -5.91 22.00 -16.04
CA SER A 113 -7.14 22.05 -15.26
C SER A 113 -6.95 21.43 -13.89
N PHE A 114 -7.51 22.08 -12.90
CA PHE A 114 -7.50 21.65 -11.51
C PHE A 114 -8.85 21.07 -11.14
N ASP A 115 -8.81 20.04 -10.32
CA ASP A 115 -9.97 19.43 -9.71
C ASP A 115 -9.74 19.33 -8.19
N TYR A 116 -10.85 19.35 -7.45
CA TYR A 116 -10.91 19.41 -5.99
C TYR A 116 -11.67 18.19 -5.44
N ILE A 117 -12.00 17.21 -6.29
CA ILE A 117 -12.48 15.90 -5.86
C ILE A 117 -11.41 15.26 -4.99
N ASP A 118 -11.83 14.77 -3.83
CA ASP A 118 -10.97 14.08 -2.89
C ASP A 118 -10.65 12.67 -3.38
N TRP A 119 -9.73 12.58 -4.34
CA TRP A 119 -9.33 11.34 -4.98
C TRP A 119 -8.64 10.36 -4.02
N ILE A 120 -8.12 10.87 -2.90
CA ILE A 120 -7.47 10.06 -1.86
C ILE A 120 -8.52 9.34 -1.02
N ASN A 121 -9.62 10.02 -0.65
CA ASN A 121 -10.75 9.39 0.04
C ASN A 121 -11.73 8.62 -0.89
N THR A 122 -11.33 8.33 -2.13
CA THR A 122 -12.12 7.48 -3.03
C THR A 122 -11.63 6.03 -2.99
N GLU A 123 -12.53 5.07 -3.24
CA GLU A 123 -12.18 3.64 -3.34
C GLU A 123 -11.20 3.30 -4.50
N PHE A 124 -10.78 4.28 -5.29
CA PHE A 124 -9.86 4.09 -6.41
C PHE A 124 -8.42 4.06 -5.92
N ASP A 125 -7.79 2.89 -6.02
CA ASP A 125 -6.35 2.75 -5.90
C ASP A 125 -5.60 3.51 -7.02
N GLN A 126 -4.27 3.55 -6.94
CA GLN A 126 -3.42 4.22 -7.93
C GLN A 126 -3.75 3.80 -9.37
N LEU A 127 -3.95 2.50 -9.60
CA LEU A 127 -4.30 1.97 -10.91
C LEU A 127 -5.73 2.36 -11.33
N GLY A 128 -6.67 2.41 -10.39
CA GLY A 128 -8.05 2.86 -10.55
C GLY A 128 -8.14 4.32 -10.96
N ARG A 129 -7.35 5.20 -10.33
CA ARG A 129 -7.26 6.63 -10.70
C ARG A 129 -6.63 6.83 -12.07
N GLN A 130 -5.56 6.08 -12.37
CA GLN A 130 -4.96 6.05 -13.70
C GLN A 130 -5.97 5.60 -14.78
N ASN A 131 -6.73 4.52 -14.50
CA ASN A 131 -7.77 4.02 -15.39
C ASN A 131 -8.92 5.02 -15.58
N TYR A 132 -9.33 5.70 -14.51
CA TYR A 132 -10.35 6.74 -14.56
C TYR A 132 -9.89 7.94 -15.42
N TYR A 133 -8.67 8.42 -15.23
CA TYR A 133 -8.10 9.50 -16.06
C TYR A 133 -8.06 9.11 -17.53
N MET A 134 -7.62 7.88 -17.84
CA MET A 134 -7.65 7.38 -19.22
C MET A 134 -9.07 7.27 -19.77
N TYR A 135 -10.06 6.91 -18.96
CA TYR A 135 -11.47 6.84 -19.35
C TYR A 135 -12.09 8.21 -19.62
N LYS A 136 -11.84 9.19 -18.73
CA LYS A 136 -12.36 10.56 -18.80
C LYS A 136 -11.85 11.31 -20.03
N ASN A 137 -10.59 11.10 -20.40
CA ASN A 137 -10.02 11.68 -21.60
C ASN A 137 -10.35 10.80 -22.82
N LEU A 138 -11.50 11.08 -23.45
CA LEU A 138 -12.09 10.28 -24.53
C LEU A 138 -11.14 9.94 -25.71
N GLU A 139 -10.14 10.78 -26.01
CA GLU A 139 -9.09 10.47 -27.00
C GLU A 139 -8.10 9.41 -26.51
N LEU A 140 -7.70 9.46 -25.23
CA LEU A 140 -6.89 8.42 -24.57
C LEU A 140 -7.69 7.12 -24.42
N TYR A 141 -8.96 7.22 -24.03
CA TYR A 141 -9.87 6.07 -23.90
C TYR A 141 -10.11 5.36 -25.23
N GLN A 142 -10.30 6.08 -26.35
CA GLN A 142 -10.48 5.49 -27.67
C GLN A 142 -9.20 4.84 -28.21
N LYS A 143 -8.04 5.43 -27.92
CA LYS A 143 -6.71 4.88 -28.28
C LYS A 143 -6.39 3.62 -27.47
N TRP A 144 -6.62 3.64 -26.16
CA TRP A 144 -6.51 2.48 -25.27
C TRP A 144 -7.53 1.38 -25.61
N ASN A 145 -8.79 1.75 -25.89
CA ASN A 145 -9.83 0.82 -26.34
C ASN A 145 -9.57 0.18 -27.70
N MET A 146 -8.83 0.80 -28.63
CA MET A 146 -8.54 0.14 -29.91
C MET A 146 -7.59 -1.04 -29.72
N LYS A 147 -6.65 -0.96 -28.77
CA LYS A 147 -5.81 -2.08 -28.31
C LYS A 147 -6.66 -3.10 -27.55
N TRP A 148 -7.48 -2.64 -26.60
CA TRP A 148 -8.41 -3.48 -25.81
C TRP A 148 -9.47 -4.21 -26.66
N ARG A 149 -9.98 -3.61 -27.74
CA ARG A 149 -10.95 -4.20 -28.70
C ARG A 149 -10.29 -5.10 -29.72
N ARG A 150 -9.02 -4.90 -30.09
CA ARG A 150 -8.24 -5.86 -30.89
C ARG A 150 -7.93 -7.11 -30.09
N LEU A 151 -7.51 -6.96 -28.83
CA LEU A 151 -7.31 -8.06 -27.88
C LEU A 151 -8.65 -8.76 -27.57
N ASN A 152 -9.75 -8.01 -27.43
CA ASN A 152 -11.06 -8.60 -27.18
C ASN A 152 -11.82 -9.12 -28.39
N LYS A 153 -11.43 -8.83 -29.64
CA LYS A 153 -12.02 -9.56 -30.78
C LYS A 153 -11.50 -10.99 -30.84
N SER A 154 -10.31 -11.24 -30.29
CA SER A 154 -9.76 -12.58 -30.06
C SER A 154 -10.46 -13.28 -28.89
N SER A 155 -10.83 -12.54 -27.84
CA SER A 155 -11.48 -13.10 -26.64
C SER A 155 -13.03 -13.12 -26.66
N ASN A 156 -13.70 -12.32 -27.48
CA ASN A 156 -15.18 -12.28 -27.58
C ASN A 156 -15.77 -13.47 -28.34
N ILE A 157 -14.95 -14.41 -28.82
CA ILE A 157 -15.39 -15.75 -29.21
C ILE A 157 -15.68 -16.62 -27.95
N LEU A 158 -15.21 -16.22 -26.76
CA LEU A 158 -15.44 -16.93 -25.48
C LEU A 158 -16.59 -16.36 -24.63
N LYS A 159 -17.18 -15.20 -24.97
CA LYS A 159 -18.30 -14.59 -24.21
C LYS A 159 -19.70 -15.02 -24.66
N SER A 160 -19.85 -16.19 -25.30
CA SER A 160 -21.12 -16.91 -25.26
C SER A 160 -21.10 -17.83 -24.05
N LYS A 161 -21.93 -17.53 -23.04
CA LYS A 161 -22.33 -18.41 -21.92
C LYS A 161 -21.91 -19.88 -22.08
N LYS A 162 -20.70 -20.20 -21.62
CA LYS A 162 -20.41 -21.45 -20.92
C LYS A 162 -20.41 -21.02 -19.46
N LYS A 163 -21.46 -21.27 -18.67
CA LYS A 163 -21.46 -22.43 -17.77
C LYS A 163 -20.10 -23.12 -17.87
N LEU A 164 -19.20 -22.86 -16.94
CA LEU A 164 -18.11 -23.79 -16.65
C LEU A 164 -18.80 -25.10 -16.25
N THR A 165 -19.25 -25.85 -17.25
CA THR A 165 -19.32 -27.28 -17.16
C THR A 165 -17.85 -27.67 -17.07
N PHE A 166 -17.35 -27.78 -15.84
CA PHE A 166 -16.22 -28.66 -15.56
C PHE A 166 -16.44 -29.93 -16.38
N ARG A 167 -15.40 -30.41 -17.02
CA ARG A 167 -15.51 -31.53 -17.95
C ARG A 167 -15.74 -32.80 -17.12
N GLY A 168 -16.98 -33.00 -16.68
CA GLY A 168 -17.45 -34.06 -15.79
C GLY A 168 -18.16 -33.46 -14.57
N ASP A 169 -19.50 -33.55 -14.52
CA ASP A 169 -20.33 -33.22 -13.35
C ASP A 169 -20.09 -34.20 -12.14
N ASN A 170 -18.86 -34.72 -11.98
CA ASN A 170 -18.48 -35.81 -11.07
C ASN A 170 -17.05 -35.70 -10.51
N MET A 171 -16.31 -34.61 -10.75
CA MET A 171 -14.96 -34.46 -10.17
C MET A 171 -15.01 -34.01 -8.71
N THR A 172 -14.13 -34.58 -7.90
CA THR A 172 -13.91 -34.19 -6.50
C THR A 172 -13.16 -32.86 -6.41
N PHE A 173 -13.20 -32.20 -5.25
CA PHE A 173 -12.43 -30.98 -4.98
C PHE A 173 -10.94 -31.18 -5.28
N GLU A 174 -10.37 -32.31 -4.88
CA GLU A 174 -8.96 -32.64 -5.09
C GLU A 174 -8.62 -32.83 -6.58
N GLU A 175 -9.55 -33.37 -7.38
CA GLU A 175 -9.37 -33.51 -8.82
C GLU A 175 -9.41 -32.15 -9.53
N ASN A 176 -10.37 -31.29 -9.17
CA ASN A 176 -10.44 -29.91 -9.66
C ASN A 176 -9.16 -29.14 -9.31
N LEU A 177 -8.72 -29.23 -8.05
CA LEU A 177 -7.49 -28.61 -7.57
C LEU A 177 -6.26 -29.07 -8.35
N SER A 178 -6.14 -30.38 -8.61
CA SER A 178 -5.06 -30.95 -9.39
C SER A 178 -5.05 -30.49 -10.85
N GLU A 179 -6.23 -30.30 -11.46
CA GLU A 179 -6.35 -29.78 -12.82
C GLU A 179 -5.90 -28.31 -12.88
N MET A 180 -6.37 -27.49 -11.95
CA MET A 180 -6.00 -26.07 -11.87
C MET A 180 -4.49 -25.88 -11.64
N TYR A 181 -3.89 -26.68 -10.77
CA TYR A 181 -2.43 -26.66 -10.58
C TYR A 181 -1.66 -26.98 -11.86
N LYS A 182 -2.14 -27.95 -12.65
CA LYS A 182 -1.51 -28.26 -13.95
C LYS A 182 -1.67 -27.09 -14.92
N GLU A 183 -2.83 -26.44 -14.95
CA GLU A 183 -3.06 -25.28 -15.81
C GLU A 183 -2.15 -24.10 -15.45
N ILE A 184 -1.99 -23.82 -14.16
CA ILE A 184 -1.08 -22.78 -13.63
C ILE A 184 0.38 -23.12 -14.00
N ALA A 185 0.85 -24.32 -13.69
CA ALA A 185 2.21 -24.74 -13.99
C ALA A 185 2.51 -24.68 -15.49
N ASN A 186 1.56 -25.13 -16.33
CA ASN A 186 1.69 -25.06 -17.79
C ASN A 186 1.70 -23.62 -18.30
N LYS A 187 0.86 -22.74 -17.74
CA LYS A 187 0.84 -21.33 -18.13
C LYS A 187 2.17 -20.66 -17.80
N ILE A 188 2.70 -20.82 -16.60
CA ILE A 188 4.00 -20.27 -16.21
C ILE A 188 5.11 -20.84 -17.10
N SER A 189 5.11 -22.17 -17.32
CA SER A 189 6.09 -22.84 -18.19
C SER A 189 6.08 -22.27 -19.62
N SER A 190 4.90 -21.91 -20.15
CA SER A 190 4.77 -21.31 -21.48
C SER A 190 5.29 -19.88 -21.59
N MET A 191 5.44 -19.19 -20.45
CA MET A 191 5.95 -17.81 -20.38
C MET A 191 7.48 -17.75 -20.26
N ILE A 192 8.15 -18.89 -20.00
CA ILE A 192 9.60 -18.99 -19.92
C ILE A 192 10.15 -19.48 -21.27
N PRO A 193 10.85 -18.62 -22.05
CA PRO A 193 11.27 -18.94 -23.42
C PRO A 193 12.54 -19.81 -23.51
N VAL A 194 13.05 -20.31 -22.39
CA VAL A 194 14.27 -21.12 -22.30
C VAL A 194 14.05 -22.40 -21.52
N GLU A 195 15.03 -23.31 -21.61
CA GLU A 195 15.08 -24.42 -20.68
C GLU A 195 15.18 -23.88 -19.24
N TRP A 196 14.32 -24.39 -18.38
CA TRP A 196 14.27 -24.08 -16.95
C TRP A 196 14.24 -25.37 -16.13
N GLU A 197 14.62 -25.29 -14.86
CA GLU A 197 14.70 -26.46 -13.97
C GLU A 197 13.70 -26.36 -12.82
N LYS A 198 13.61 -25.20 -12.17
CA LYS A 198 12.68 -24.91 -11.07
C LYS A 198 11.99 -23.56 -11.29
N VAL A 199 10.75 -23.47 -10.85
CA VAL A 199 9.93 -22.27 -10.82
C VAL A 199 9.39 -22.07 -9.41
N TYR A 200 9.44 -20.82 -8.95
CA TYR A 200 8.97 -20.35 -7.66
C TYR A 200 7.99 -19.20 -7.91
N ALA A 201 6.70 -19.46 -7.83
CA ALA A 201 5.68 -18.45 -8.06
C ALA A 201 5.00 -18.04 -6.76
N MET A 202 4.60 -16.78 -6.69
CA MET A 202 3.84 -16.22 -5.59
C MET A 202 2.67 -15.44 -6.16
N ALA A 203 1.48 -15.69 -5.63
CA ALA A 203 0.28 -14.95 -5.97
C ALA A 203 -0.37 -14.38 -4.72
N TYR A 204 -0.77 -13.11 -4.78
CA TYR A 204 -1.62 -12.46 -3.78
C TYR A 204 -2.95 -12.14 -4.44
N VAL A 205 -4.06 -12.64 -3.89
CA VAL A 205 -5.39 -12.54 -4.50
C VAL A 205 -6.42 -12.06 -3.48
N ASN A 206 -7.23 -11.08 -3.87
CA ASN A 206 -8.35 -10.58 -3.08
C ASN A 206 -9.57 -10.31 -3.97
N GLU A 207 -10.68 -9.83 -3.40
CA GLU A 207 -11.95 -9.63 -4.13
C GLU A 207 -11.91 -8.54 -5.21
N ARG A 208 -10.93 -7.64 -5.15
CA ARG A 208 -10.84 -6.42 -5.99
C ARG A 208 -9.63 -6.44 -6.93
N SER A 209 -8.54 -7.08 -6.53
CA SER A 209 -7.26 -7.06 -7.23
C SER A 209 -6.42 -8.29 -6.88
N GLY A 210 -5.36 -8.49 -7.65
CA GLY A 210 -4.30 -9.39 -7.24
C GLY A 210 -3.04 -9.24 -8.08
N GLU A 211 -2.03 -9.95 -7.62
CA GLU A 211 -0.66 -9.85 -8.05
C GLU A 211 -0.11 -11.25 -8.22
N VAL A 212 0.68 -11.46 -9.27
CA VAL A 212 1.41 -12.70 -9.47
C VAL A 212 2.79 -12.38 -10.03
N PHE A 213 3.81 -12.98 -9.44
CA PHE A 213 5.15 -12.98 -9.95
C PHE A 213 5.77 -14.36 -9.80
N TYR A 214 6.86 -14.60 -10.53
CA TYR A 214 7.63 -15.82 -10.37
C TYR A 214 9.12 -15.60 -10.63
N ASN A 215 9.92 -16.47 -10.03
CA ASN A 215 11.33 -16.64 -10.33
C ASN A 215 11.54 -18.04 -10.92
N TYR A 216 12.50 -18.18 -11.82
CA TYR A 216 12.89 -19.48 -12.36
C TYR A 216 14.40 -19.66 -12.38
N THR A 217 14.84 -20.91 -12.45
CA THR A 217 16.26 -21.29 -12.57
C THR A 217 16.49 -21.97 -13.91
N GLU A 218 17.65 -21.73 -14.52
CA GLU A 218 18.09 -22.46 -15.72
C GLU A 218 18.78 -23.79 -15.32
N PRO A 219 18.82 -24.82 -16.19
CA PRO A 219 19.47 -26.09 -15.87
C PRO A 219 20.92 -25.90 -15.42
N ARG A 220 21.26 -26.55 -14.30
CA ARG A 220 22.60 -26.51 -13.67
C ARG A 220 23.00 -25.13 -13.13
N SER A 221 22.06 -24.20 -12.97
CA SER A 221 22.24 -22.93 -12.27
C SER A 221 21.27 -22.84 -11.08
N ASP A 222 21.73 -22.25 -9.98
CA ASP A 222 20.86 -21.83 -8.86
C ASP A 222 20.55 -20.32 -8.92
N GLU A 223 20.94 -19.65 -10.01
CA GLU A 223 20.60 -18.24 -10.27
C GLU A 223 19.08 -18.09 -10.49
N LEU A 224 18.49 -17.14 -9.77
CA LEU A 224 17.08 -16.81 -9.87
C LEU A 224 16.88 -15.74 -10.94
N PHE A 225 16.16 -16.10 -11.99
CA PHE A 225 15.70 -15.17 -13.02
C PHE A 225 14.28 -14.74 -12.73
N TYR A 226 14.12 -13.44 -12.49
CA TYR A 226 12.80 -12.85 -12.28
C TYR A 226 11.98 -12.85 -13.57
N TYR A 227 10.67 -13.09 -13.48
CA TYR A 227 9.83 -13.33 -14.67
C TYR A 227 9.89 -12.23 -15.72
N THR A 228 9.99 -10.96 -15.34
CA THR A 228 10.05 -9.85 -16.31
C THR A 228 11.41 -9.75 -17.03
N SER A 229 12.46 -10.42 -16.55
CA SER A 229 13.79 -10.41 -17.18
C SER A 229 13.76 -10.99 -18.62
N VAL A 230 12.78 -11.84 -18.92
CA VAL A 230 12.59 -12.44 -20.25
C VAL A 230 12.24 -11.39 -21.31
N LEU A 231 11.63 -10.27 -20.92
CA LEU A 231 11.22 -9.19 -21.82
C LEU A 231 12.43 -8.65 -22.59
N ASN A 232 13.46 -8.26 -21.84
CA ASN A 232 14.67 -7.67 -22.39
C ASN A 232 15.59 -8.74 -22.98
N LYS A 233 15.74 -9.89 -22.30
CA LYS A 233 16.65 -10.97 -22.71
C LYS A 233 16.23 -11.61 -24.05
N TYR A 234 14.93 -11.68 -24.35
CA TYR A 234 14.40 -12.34 -25.55
C TYR A 234 13.58 -11.41 -26.45
N ASN A 235 13.58 -10.11 -26.18
CA ASN A 235 12.84 -9.10 -26.95
C ASN A 235 11.34 -9.45 -27.11
N ILE A 236 10.73 -9.92 -26.02
CA ILE A 236 9.30 -10.25 -25.97
C ILE A 236 8.51 -8.94 -25.81
N PRO A 237 7.46 -8.69 -26.62
CA PRO A 237 6.65 -7.49 -26.48
C PRO A 237 6.00 -7.43 -25.09
N ARG A 238 6.28 -6.36 -24.34
CA ARG A 238 5.74 -6.17 -22.97
C ARG A 238 4.23 -6.36 -22.90
N SER A 239 3.46 -5.87 -23.88
CA SER A 239 2.01 -6.06 -23.87
C SER A 239 1.58 -7.52 -23.96
N GLU A 240 2.21 -8.31 -24.82
CA GLU A 240 1.87 -9.73 -24.98
C GLU A 240 2.23 -10.54 -23.74
N PHE A 241 3.35 -10.19 -23.12
CA PHE A 241 3.76 -10.79 -21.85
C PHE A 241 2.82 -10.41 -20.71
N MET A 242 2.47 -9.13 -20.57
CA MET A 242 1.55 -8.68 -19.52
C MET A 242 0.13 -9.22 -19.71
N ASP A 243 -0.33 -9.45 -20.95
CA ASP A 243 -1.57 -10.18 -21.22
C ASP A 243 -1.48 -11.61 -20.63
N SER A 244 -0.33 -12.27 -20.79
CA SER A 244 -0.09 -13.59 -20.19
C SER A 244 0.01 -13.58 -18.67
N VAL A 245 0.59 -12.54 -18.07
CA VAL A 245 0.62 -12.33 -16.60
C VAL A 245 -0.81 -12.16 -16.08
N TYR A 246 -1.65 -11.39 -16.77
CA TYR A 246 -3.04 -11.20 -16.40
C TYR A 246 -3.87 -12.50 -16.52
N GLU A 247 -3.62 -13.30 -17.56
CA GLU A 247 -4.22 -14.65 -17.67
C GLU A 247 -3.76 -15.57 -16.54
N LEU A 248 -2.50 -15.51 -16.14
CA LEU A 248 -1.97 -16.27 -15.01
C LEU A 248 -2.63 -15.85 -13.70
N TYR A 249 -2.74 -14.54 -13.45
CA TYR A 249 -3.48 -14.00 -12.30
C TYR A 249 -4.90 -14.58 -12.22
N LYS A 250 -5.63 -14.61 -13.35
CA LYS A 250 -6.98 -15.19 -13.40
C LYS A 250 -7.04 -16.67 -13.02
N GLN A 251 -5.98 -17.43 -13.25
CA GLN A 251 -5.95 -18.82 -12.83
C GLN A 251 -5.84 -18.94 -11.30
N PHE A 252 -5.09 -18.06 -10.64
CA PHE A 252 -5.05 -17.96 -9.18
C PHE A 252 -6.36 -17.41 -8.60
N ASP A 253 -7.01 -16.47 -9.28
CA ASP A 253 -8.34 -15.96 -8.89
C ASP A 253 -9.40 -17.08 -8.96
N ASN A 254 -9.42 -17.84 -10.05
CA ASN A 254 -10.29 -19.02 -10.15
C ASN A 254 -9.99 -20.04 -9.03
N LEU A 255 -8.71 -20.20 -8.64
CA LEU A 255 -8.31 -21.11 -7.57
C LEU A 255 -8.90 -20.65 -6.23
N ARG A 256 -8.92 -19.34 -5.97
CA ARG A 256 -9.61 -18.74 -4.82
C ARG A 256 -11.12 -18.98 -4.87
N GLU A 257 -11.75 -18.79 -6.04
CA GLU A 257 -13.19 -19.04 -6.21
C GLU A 257 -13.57 -20.50 -5.94
N LEU A 258 -12.74 -21.47 -6.33
CA LEU A 258 -12.98 -22.89 -6.00
C LEU A 258 -13.09 -23.13 -4.49
N PHE A 259 -12.26 -22.47 -3.68
CA PHE A 259 -12.35 -22.58 -2.22
C PHE A 259 -13.68 -22.01 -1.70
N ILE A 260 -14.12 -20.88 -2.24
CA ILE A 260 -15.39 -20.24 -1.88
C ILE A 260 -16.57 -21.14 -2.25
N GLU A 261 -16.57 -21.71 -3.47
CA GLU A 261 -17.64 -22.60 -3.95
C GLU A 261 -17.79 -23.86 -3.08
N GLU A 262 -16.69 -24.37 -2.53
CA GLU A 262 -16.66 -25.51 -1.60
C GLU A 262 -16.93 -25.10 -0.13
N GLY A 263 -17.21 -23.82 0.13
CA GLY A 263 -17.50 -23.30 1.47
C GLY A 263 -16.28 -23.21 2.39
N LEU A 264 -15.07 -23.19 1.82
CA LEU A 264 -13.82 -22.96 2.52
C LEU A 264 -13.50 -21.46 2.58
N GLU A 265 -12.64 -21.10 3.53
CA GLU A 265 -12.14 -19.73 3.62
C GLU A 265 -11.35 -19.37 2.35
N PRO A 266 -11.59 -18.20 1.74
CA PRO A 266 -10.88 -17.78 0.55
C PRO A 266 -9.41 -17.52 0.88
N LEU A 267 -8.50 -18.20 0.17
CA LEU A 267 -7.07 -17.93 0.26
C LEU A 267 -6.75 -16.49 -0.14
N THR A 268 -5.78 -15.87 0.54
CA THR A 268 -5.29 -14.51 0.26
C THR A 268 -3.95 -14.52 -0.46
N SER A 269 -3.16 -15.58 -0.29
CA SER A 269 -1.96 -15.80 -1.07
C SER A 269 -1.70 -17.28 -1.35
N CYS A 270 -0.94 -17.54 -2.40
CA CYS A 270 -0.56 -18.87 -2.86
C CYS A 270 0.92 -18.87 -3.27
N GLU A 271 1.72 -19.62 -2.52
CA GLU A 271 3.09 -19.97 -2.89
C GLU A 271 3.05 -21.25 -3.72
N PHE A 272 3.52 -21.18 -4.95
CA PHE A 272 3.37 -22.22 -5.97
C PHE A 272 4.72 -22.55 -6.62
N ASP A 273 5.34 -23.62 -6.14
CA ASP A 273 6.64 -24.07 -6.60
C ASP A 273 6.53 -25.33 -7.43
N PHE A 274 7.25 -25.41 -8.55
CA PHE A 274 7.34 -26.65 -9.30
C PHE A 274 8.67 -26.82 -10.00
N THR A 275 8.95 -28.07 -10.37
CA THR A 275 10.15 -28.47 -11.10
C THR A 275 9.80 -29.00 -12.48
N ARG A 276 10.78 -29.01 -13.39
CA ARG A 276 10.61 -29.57 -14.73
C ARG A 276 10.24 -31.06 -14.70
N GLU A 277 10.65 -31.78 -13.65
CA GLU A 277 10.29 -33.19 -13.42
C GLU A 277 8.83 -33.39 -12.97
N GLY A 278 8.08 -32.31 -12.74
CA GLY A 278 6.68 -32.36 -12.30
C GLY A 278 6.50 -32.49 -10.78
N LYS A 279 7.55 -32.30 -9.97
CA LYS A 279 7.37 -32.11 -8.51
C LYS A 279 6.74 -30.76 -8.27
N LEU A 280 5.68 -30.74 -7.48
CA LEU A 280 4.87 -29.57 -7.16
C LEU A 280 4.79 -29.41 -5.64
N ASN A 281 4.93 -28.20 -5.15
CA ASN A 281 4.70 -27.81 -3.77
C ASN A 281 3.84 -26.54 -3.76
N VAL A 282 2.67 -26.62 -3.12
CA VAL A 282 1.72 -25.49 -3.04
C VAL A 282 1.38 -25.27 -1.58
N SER A 283 1.47 -24.02 -1.14
CA SER A 283 1.00 -23.61 0.18
C SER A 283 0.20 -22.34 0.10
N PHE A 284 -0.79 -22.23 0.98
CA PHE A 284 -1.70 -21.10 1.05
C PHE A 284 -1.49 -20.31 2.33
N ASP A 285 -1.70 -19.00 2.28
CA ASP A 285 -1.92 -18.19 3.47
C ASP A 285 -3.29 -17.49 3.42
N TYR A 286 -3.66 -16.98 4.60
CA TYR A 286 -4.91 -16.26 4.87
C TYR A 286 -4.62 -14.89 5.50
N ILE A 287 -3.42 -14.36 5.27
CA ILE A 287 -3.03 -13.04 5.76
C ILE A 287 -3.70 -12.00 4.86
N ASP A 288 -4.41 -11.05 5.46
CA ASP A 288 -5.00 -9.93 4.72
C ASP A 288 -3.93 -8.94 4.24
N TRP A 289 -3.22 -9.33 3.19
CA TRP A 289 -2.21 -8.55 2.51
C TRP A 289 -2.81 -7.33 1.79
N ALA A 290 -4.10 -7.37 1.46
CA ALA A 290 -4.79 -6.32 0.71
C ALA A 290 -5.04 -5.07 1.56
N ASN A 291 -5.42 -5.27 2.83
CA ASN A 291 -5.59 -4.19 3.80
C ASN A 291 -4.34 -3.93 4.64
N SER A 292 -3.19 -4.51 4.26
CA SER A 292 -1.92 -4.20 4.90
C SER A 292 -1.30 -2.94 4.30
N GLU A 293 -0.50 -2.21 5.08
CA GLU A 293 0.29 -1.06 4.61
C GLU A 293 1.34 -1.45 3.54
N PHE A 294 1.56 -2.75 3.31
CA PHE A 294 2.59 -3.25 2.41
C PHE A 294 2.07 -3.44 0.99
N GLY A 295 2.42 -2.52 0.10
CA GLY A 295 2.26 -2.65 -1.34
C GLY A 295 3.07 -3.81 -1.99
N PRO A 296 2.89 -4.01 -3.31
CA PRO A 296 3.46 -5.13 -4.08
C PRO A 296 4.95 -5.38 -3.85
N MET A 297 5.77 -4.33 -3.96
CA MET A 297 7.22 -4.43 -3.82
C MET A 297 7.64 -4.97 -2.46
N GLY A 298 7.03 -4.49 -1.37
CA GLY A 298 7.36 -4.95 -0.03
C GLY A 298 6.99 -6.42 0.22
N ARG A 299 5.87 -6.86 -0.34
CA ARG A 299 5.44 -8.27 -0.27
C ARG A 299 6.35 -9.18 -1.10
N GLU A 300 6.81 -8.70 -2.24
CA GLU A 300 7.82 -9.39 -3.06
C GLU A 300 9.16 -9.49 -2.31
N ASP A 301 9.68 -8.38 -1.78
CA ASP A 301 10.93 -8.35 -1.02
C ASP A 301 10.87 -9.28 0.20
N TYR A 302 9.74 -9.29 0.92
CA TYR A 302 9.54 -10.21 2.04
C TYR A 302 9.49 -11.67 1.58
N TYR A 303 8.84 -11.97 0.46
CA TYR A 303 8.85 -13.31 -0.12
C TYR A 303 10.28 -13.76 -0.45
N MET A 304 11.07 -12.90 -1.10
CA MET A 304 12.46 -13.21 -1.47
C MET A 304 13.32 -13.48 -0.22
N TYR A 305 13.16 -12.68 0.83
CA TYR A 305 13.79 -12.90 2.12
C TYR A 305 13.35 -14.21 2.77
N LYS A 306 12.03 -14.46 2.89
CA LYS A 306 11.46 -15.65 3.53
C LYS A 306 11.88 -16.93 2.82
N LYS A 307 11.86 -16.91 1.48
CA LYS A 307 12.07 -18.09 0.63
C LYS A 307 13.54 -18.41 0.41
N PHE A 308 14.36 -17.39 0.19
CA PHE A 308 15.74 -17.55 -0.27
C PHE A 308 16.79 -16.93 0.68
N GLY A 309 16.38 -16.20 1.72
CA GLY A 309 17.28 -15.46 2.59
C GLY A 309 17.91 -14.23 1.92
N ILE A 310 17.32 -13.77 0.82
CA ILE A 310 17.81 -12.62 0.04
C ILE A 310 17.18 -11.36 0.61
N TRP A 311 18.01 -10.46 1.13
CA TRP A 311 17.58 -9.14 1.55
C TRP A 311 17.56 -8.17 0.36
N PRO A 312 16.60 -7.23 0.31
CA PRO A 312 16.64 -6.15 -0.67
C PRO A 312 17.85 -5.23 -0.40
N GLU A 313 18.34 -4.56 -1.44
CA GLU A 313 19.53 -3.69 -1.34
C GLU A 313 19.22 -2.28 -0.81
N LYS A 314 18.00 -1.79 -1.07
CA LYS A 314 17.59 -0.43 -0.70
C LYS A 314 17.14 -0.40 0.77
N GLU A 315 17.62 0.57 1.53
CA GLU A 315 17.35 0.70 2.98
C GLU A 315 15.85 0.75 3.32
N TYR A 316 15.05 1.49 2.55
CA TYR A 316 13.60 1.51 2.75
C TYR A 316 12.98 0.13 2.55
N ALA A 317 13.45 -0.68 1.60
CA ALA A 317 12.92 -2.01 1.34
C ALA A 317 13.31 -3.00 2.45
N ILE A 318 14.51 -2.86 3.03
CA ILE A 318 14.93 -3.61 4.22
C ILE A 318 13.96 -3.32 5.38
N ASN A 319 13.66 -2.04 5.62
CA ASN A 319 12.71 -1.62 6.66
C ASN A 319 11.32 -2.26 6.45
N TRP A 320 10.82 -2.29 5.20
CA TRP A 320 9.55 -2.97 4.89
C TRP A 320 9.58 -4.47 5.23
N VAL A 321 10.66 -5.17 4.89
CA VAL A 321 10.82 -6.59 5.25
C VAL A 321 10.84 -6.79 6.77
N GLU A 322 11.48 -5.89 7.52
CA GLU A 322 11.53 -5.93 8.98
C GLU A 322 10.15 -5.69 9.61
N LYS A 323 9.42 -4.69 9.11
CA LYS A 323 8.04 -4.42 9.52
C LYS A 323 7.13 -5.62 9.28
N ILE A 324 7.22 -6.27 8.11
CA ILE A 324 6.44 -7.47 7.82
C ILE A 324 6.80 -8.61 8.78
N LYS A 325 8.09 -8.80 9.11
CA LYS A 325 8.51 -9.81 10.11
C LYS A 325 7.90 -9.55 11.48
N ILE A 326 7.86 -8.29 11.91
CA ILE A 326 7.29 -7.87 13.19
C ILE A 326 5.78 -8.15 13.19
N MET A 327 5.06 -7.70 12.17
CA MET A 327 3.62 -7.94 12.00
C MET A 327 3.29 -9.44 12.05
N LEU A 328 4.01 -10.28 11.31
CA LEU A 328 3.72 -11.71 11.28
C LEU A 328 4.03 -12.40 12.61
N LYS A 329 5.09 -11.97 13.30
CA LYS A 329 5.43 -12.49 14.63
C LYS A 329 4.34 -12.16 15.66
N SER A 330 3.75 -10.96 15.58
CA SER A 330 2.67 -10.57 16.47
C SER A 330 1.39 -11.38 16.18
N LYS A 331 1.01 -11.56 14.90
CA LYS A 331 -0.14 -12.40 14.51
C LYS A 331 0.02 -13.89 14.87
N ILE A 332 1.19 -14.48 14.64
CA ILE A 332 1.45 -15.88 15.00
C ILE A 332 1.28 -16.11 16.51
N LYS A 333 1.77 -15.18 17.35
CA LYS A 333 1.65 -15.28 18.80
C LYS A 333 0.19 -15.28 19.28
N LEU A 334 -0.70 -14.60 18.55
CA LEU A 334 -2.14 -14.59 18.82
C LEU A 334 -2.80 -15.90 18.43
N ASN A 335 -2.55 -16.40 17.21
CA ASN A 335 -3.16 -17.63 16.72
C ASN A 335 -2.86 -18.84 17.63
N TYR A 336 -1.63 -18.97 18.14
CA TYR A 336 -1.28 -20.07 19.05
C TYR A 336 -2.03 -20.09 20.38
N ARG A 337 -2.64 -18.96 20.79
CA ARG A 337 -3.39 -18.86 22.05
C ARG A 337 -4.91 -18.97 21.85
N GLY A 338 -5.41 -18.82 20.62
CA GLY A 338 -6.80 -18.42 20.31
C GLY A 338 -7.86 -19.52 20.14
N ASP A 339 -7.51 -20.77 19.85
CA ASP A 339 -8.46 -21.74 19.27
C ASP A 339 -9.65 -22.17 20.18
N ASN A 340 -9.68 -21.79 21.46
CA ASN A 340 -10.79 -22.10 22.39
C ASN A 340 -11.17 -20.97 23.36
N MET A 341 -10.66 -19.74 23.18
CA MET A 341 -10.89 -18.64 24.13
C MET A 341 -12.13 -17.81 23.79
N THR A 342 -12.81 -17.28 24.80
CA THR A 342 -13.87 -16.28 24.59
C THR A 342 -13.26 -14.94 24.16
N PHE A 343 -14.07 -14.05 23.57
CA PHE A 343 -13.65 -12.70 23.21
C PHE A 343 -13.04 -11.95 24.39
N GLU A 344 -13.63 -12.03 25.58
CA GLU A 344 -13.12 -11.37 26.79
C GLU A 344 -11.77 -11.95 27.26
N GLU A 345 -11.55 -13.25 27.09
CA GLU A 345 -10.27 -13.89 27.40
C GLU A 345 -9.19 -13.40 26.43
N LYS A 346 -9.49 -13.40 25.12
CA LYS A 346 -8.61 -12.83 24.08
C LYS A 346 -8.28 -11.37 24.38
N LEU A 347 -9.28 -10.53 24.69
CA LEU A 347 -9.06 -9.12 25.06
C LEU A 347 -8.14 -8.96 26.27
N ASN A 348 -8.37 -9.72 27.34
CA ASN A 348 -7.53 -9.65 28.54
C ASN A 348 -6.07 -10.01 28.25
N GLU A 349 -5.82 -11.00 27.40
CA GLU A 349 -4.46 -11.32 26.97
C GLU A 349 -3.83 -10.16 26.18
N MET A 350 -4.57 -9.58 25.24
CA MET A 350 -4.09 -8.45 24.44
C MET A 350 -3.79 -7.23 25.31
N TYR A 351 -4.64 -6.92 26.26
CA TYR A 351 -4.42 -5.83 27.21
C TYR A 351 -3.18 -6.06 28.05
N ASN A 352 -2.99 -7.27 28.58
CA ASN A 352 -1.78 -7.61 29.32
C ASN A 352 -0.53 -7.51 28.44
N GLU A 353 -0.60 -7.92 27.18
CA GLU A 353 0.52 -7.84 26.25
C GLU A 353 0.89 -6.39 25.92
N ILE A 354 -0.10 -5.54 25.65
CA ILE A 354 0.07 -4.10 25.43
C ILE A 354 0.66 -3.43 26.66
N ALA A 355 0.09 -3.66 27.85
CA ALA A 355 0.57 -3.07 29.10
C ALA A 355 2.02 -3.49 29.40
N ASN A 356 2.35 -4.77 29.23
CA ASN A 356 3.71 -5.27 29.41
C ASN A 356 4.68 -4.69 28.38
N LYS A 357 4.23 -4.53 27.14
CA LYS A 357 5.06 -3.93 26.07
C LYS A 357 5.40 -2.49 26.42
N ILE A 358 4.42 -1.67 26.76
CA ILE A 358 4.65 -0.27 27.16
C ILE A 358 5.53 -0.20 28.41
N SER A 359 5.25 -1.05 29.41
CA SER A 359 6.07 -1.14 30.64
C SER A 359 7.54 -1.44 30.33
N SER A 360 7.82 -2.30 29.35
CA SER A 360 9.18 -2.64 28.94
C SER A 360 9.90 -1.52 28.18
N MET A 361 9.15 -0.56 27.63
CA MET A 361 9.71 0.60 26.93
C MET A 361 10.15 1.71 27.90
N ILE A 362 9.65 1.71 29.15
CA ILE A 362 9.97 2.73 30.15
C ILE A 362 11.15 2.25 31.02
N PRO A 363 12.35 2.86 30.92
CA PRO A 363 13.56 2.35 31.57
C PRO A 363 13.73 2.79 33.03
N VAL A 364 12.67 3.30 33.66
CA VAL A 364 12.66 3.80 35.04
C VAL A 364 11.43 3.32 35.79
N GLU A 365 11.46 3.42 37.12
CA GLU A 365 10.26 3.20 37.93
C GLU A 365 9.19 4.25 37.59
N TRP A 366 8.00 3.77 37.24
CA TRP A 366 6.86 4.57 36.83
C TRP A 366 5.62 4.23 37.67
N GLU A 367 4.66 5.15 37.74
CA GLU A 367 3.43 4.99 38.54
C GLU A 367 2.18 4.86 37.67
N LYS A 368 2.03 5.73 36.68
CA LYS A 368 0.88 5.76 35.78
C LYS A 368 1.34 5.88 34.34
N VAL A 369 0.64 5.18 33.45
CA VAL A 369 0.81 5.25 32.00
C VAL A 369 -0.54 5.63 31.39
N TYR A 370 -0.50 6.59 30.48
CA TYR A 370 -1.65 7.08 29.73
C TYR A 370 -1.35 6.91 28.24
N THR A 371 -2.12 6.05 27.57
CA THR A 371 -1.89 5.72 26.16
C THR A 371 -3.12 6.05 25.35
N ILE A 372 -2.91 6.55 24.14
CA ILE A 372 -3.95 6.69 23.13
C ILE A 372 -3.44 6.08 21.83
N ALA A 373 -4.23 5.17 21.26
CA ALA A 373 -3.98 4.62 19.94
C ALA A 373 -5.06 5.14 18.99
N TYR A 374 -4.64 5.66 17.83
CA TYR A 374 -5.49 6.00 16.69
C TYR A 374 -5.17 5.00 15.60
N VAL A 375 -6.13 4.16 15.20
CA VAL A 375 -5.90 3.11 14.20
C VAL A 375 -7.10 3.05 13.28
N ASP A 376 -6.84 3.01 11.98
CA ASP A 376 -7.82 2.79 10.92
C ASP A 376 -7.33 1.70 9.97
N ASP A 377 -7.89 1.64 8.75
CA ASP A 377 -7.51 0.66 7.73
C ASP A 377 -6.33 1.12 6.86
N GLU A 378 -5.89 2.38 7.00
CA GLU A 378 -4.81 2.99 6.21
C GLU A 378 -3.52 3.17 7.04
N GLY A 379 -3.63 3.17 8.36
CA GLY A 379 -2.49 3.26 9.26
C GLY A 379 -2.90 3.59 10.68
N GLY A 380 -1.97 4.19 11.42
CA GLY A 380 -2.27 4.68 12.76
C GLY A 380 -1.05 5.15 13.53
N GLU A 381 -1.32 5.59 14.75
CA GLU A 381 -0.33 6.13 15.66
C GLU A 381 -0.66 5.68 17.09
N VAL A 382 0.39 5.39 17.87
CA VAL A 382 0.27 5.12 19.31
C VAL A 382 1.13 6.12 20.06
N VAL A 383 0.49 6.91 20.91
CA VAL A 383 1.14 7.89 21.78
C VAL A 383 0.96 7.44 23.22
N PHE A 384 2.02 7.50 24.02
CA PHE A 384 1.87 7.34 25.46
C PHE A 384 2.66 8.37 26.25
N ASN A 385 2.15 8.63 27.45
CA ASN A 385 2.80 9.42 28.48
C ASN A 385 2.90 8.59 29.76
N TYR A 386 3.90 8.89 30.59
CA TYR A 386 4.06 8.20 31.87
C TYR A 386 4.49 9.16 32.99
N THR A 387 4.16 8.79 34.22
CA THR A 387 4.67 9.48 35.41
C THR A 387 5.74 8.63 36.09
N LYS A 388 6.82 9.26 36.55
CA LYS A 388 7.86 8.62 37.36
C LYS A 388 7.32 8.35 38.77
N LEU A 389 7.86 7.33 39.44
CA LEU A 389 7.43 6.98 40.81
C LEU A 389 7.53 8.21 41.75
N GLY A 390 6.41 8.58 42.38
CA GLY A 390 6.36 9.71 43.32
C GLY A 390 6.38 11.10 42.67
N SER A 391 6.18 11.18 41.35
CA SER A 391 6.02 12.43 40.60
C SER A 391 4.69 12.43 39.84
N ASP A 392 4.02 13.57 39.79
CA ASP A 392 2.86 13.80 38.92
C ASP A 392 3.27 14.43 37.57
N GLU A 393 4.58 14.61 37.33
CA GLU A 393 5.10 15.11 36.07
C GLU A 393 4.88 14.11 34.94
N LEU A 394 4.28 14.59 33.86
CA LEU A 394 4.00 13.81 32.66
C LEU A 394 5.24 13.79 31.76
N ASN A 395 5.74 12.58 31.47
CA ASN A 395 6.91 12.36 30.61
C ASN A 395 6.41 11.76 29.30
N TYR A 396 6.85 12.34 28.18
CA TYR A 396 6.44 11.94 26.85
C TYR A 396 7.28 10.77 26.33
N TYR A 397 6.67 9.84 25.57
CA TYR A 397 7.35 8.62 25.17
C TYR A 397 8.55 8.85 24.25
N THR A 398 8.51 9.79 23.31
CA THR A 398 9.62 10.01 22.37
C THR A 398 10.88 10.54 23.06
N ASP A 399 10.72 11.20 24.21
CA ASP A 399 11.85 11.67 25.02
C ASP A 399 12.64 10.51 25.64
N ILE A 400 12.08 9.30 25.73
CA ILE A 400 12.76 8.13 26.32
C ILE A 400 14.08 7.83 25.60
N SER A 401 14.09 7.89 24.27
CA SER A 401 15.29 7.64 23.46
C SER A 401 16.43 8.56 23.89
N ARG A 402 16.15 9.87 23.95
CA ARG A 402 17.10 10.92 24.31
C ARG A 402 17.49 10.88 25.80
N ASP A 403 16.51 10.81 26.69
CA ASP A 403 16.71 10.99 28.13
C ASP A 403 17.45 9.81 28.78
N TYR A 404 17.34 8.62 28.18
CA TYR A 404 17.99 7.39 28.67
C TYR A 404 19.03 6.81 27.72
N ASN A 405 19.37 7.54 26.65
CA ASN A 405 20.38 7.15 25.68
C ASN A 405 20.12 5.74 25.10
N ILE A 406 18.86 5.49 24.74
CA ILE A 406 18.44 4.31 23.98
C ILE A 406 18.58 4.66 22.50
N SER A 407 19.04 3.72 21.67
CA SER A 407 19.13 3.97 20.22
C SER A 407 17.74 4.25 19.64
N GLU A 408 17.61 5.25 18.77
CA GLU A 408 16.37 5.54 18.03
C GLU A 408 15.89 4.29 17.28
N GLU A 409 16.79 3.56 16.62
CA GLU A 409 16.47 2.30 15.93
C GLU A 409 15.82 1.25 16.86
N ILE A 410 16.37 1.09 18.07
CA ILE A 410 15.82 0.14 19.07
C ILE A 410 14.46 0.64 19.54
N PHE A 411 14.31 1.95 19.73
CA PHE A 411 13.07 2.55 20.19
C PHE A 411 11.96 2.42 19.13
N ASP A 412 12.28 2.69 17.87
CA ASP A 412 11.39 2.56 16.73
C ASP A 412 10.92 1.11 16.56
N ASP A 413 11.82 0.14 16.69
CA ASP A 413 11.46 -1.28 16.75
C ASP A 413 10.46 -1.58 17.86
N LEU A 414 10.72 -1.06 19.08
CA LEU A 414 9.83 -1.26 20.20
C LEU A 414 8.46 -0.61 19.97
N TRP A 415 8.43 0.59 19.37
CA TRP A 415 7.23 1.33 19.05
C TRP A 415 6.42 0.65 17.94
N MET A 416 7.04 0.19 16.86
CA MET A 416 6.38 -0.55 15.79
C MET A 416 5.72 -1.83 16.33
N ASN A 417 6.41 -2.55 17.22
CA ASN A 417 5.82 -3.69 17.92
C ASN A 417 4.56 -3.29 18.72
N LEU A 418 4.60 -2.15 19.43
CA LEU A 418 3.46 -1.65 20.18
C LEU A 418 2.29 -1.26 19.26
N TYR A 419 2.58 -0.58 18.15
CA TYR A 419 1.62 -0.23 17.12
C TYR A 419 0.88 -1.48 16.58
N TYR A 420 1.62 -2.53 16.20
CA TYR A 420 0.98 -3.78 15.73
C TYR A 420 0.16 -4.49 16.81
N LEU A 421 0.47 -4.34 18.10
CA LEU A 421 -0.39 -4.88 19.15
C LEU A 421 -1.76 -4.17 19.18
N PHE A 422 -1.80 -2.87 18.94
CA PHE A 422 -3.05 -2.12 18.81
C PHE A 422 -3.79 -2.42 17.51
N MET A 423 -3.08 -2.60 16.38
CA MET A 423 -3.71 -3.09 15.14
C MET A 423 -4.35 -4.45 15.34
N ASN A 424 -3.62 -5.39 15.96
CA ASN A 424 -4.18 -6.71 16.25
C ASN A 424 -5.38 -6.62 17.21
N LEU A 425 -5.38 -5.68 18.16
CA LEU A 425 -6.52 -5.47 19.05
C LEU A 425 -7.73 -4.99 18.26
N ARG A 426 -7.53 -4.17 17.23
CA ARG A 426 -8.59 -3.75 16.31
C ARG A 426 -9.06 -4.89 15.42
N ASP A 427 -8.14 -5.69 14.89
CA ASP A 427 -8.44 -6.88 14.09
C ASP A 427 -9.27 -7.90 14.88
N LEU A 428 -8.96 -8.13 16.16
CA LEU A 428 -9.75 -9.00 17.03
C LEU A 428 -11.22 -8.58 17.11
N PHE A 429 -11.51 -7.27 17.14
CA PHE A 429 -12.89 -6.79 17.11
C PHE A 429 -13.56 -7.17 15.78
N LYS A 430 -12.87 -6.98 14.65
CA LYS A 430 -13.40 -7.35 13.32
C LYS A 430 -13.69 -8.84 13.22
N GLU A 431 -12.74 -9.68 13.64
CA GLU A 431 -12.84 -11.15 13.60
C GLU A 431 -14.03 -11.67 14.41
N GLU A 432 -14.30 -11.05 15.56
CA GLU A 432 -15.42 -11.40 16.45
C GLU A 432 -16.74 -10.69 16.07
N GLY A 433 -16.77 -10.01 14.91
CA GLY A 433 -17.97 -9.37 14.35
C GLY A 433 -18.36 -8.05 15.03
N HIS A 434 -17.45 -7.44 15.78
CA HIS A 434 -17.63 -6.11 16.37
C HIS A 434 -17.18 -4.99 15.42
N GLU A 435 -17.76 -3.80 15.60
CA GLU A 435 -17.33 -2.61 14.86
C GLU A 435 -15.88 -2.26 15.24
N PRO A 436 -15.00 -2.01 14.25
CA PRO A 436 -13.62 -1.64 14.53
C PRO A 436 -13.58 -0.22 15.10
N TRP A 437 -13.02 -0.09 16.29
CA TRP A 437 -12.81 1.22 16.93
C TRP A 437 -11.79 2.05 16.14
N THR A 438 -11.88 3.38 16.28
CA THR A 438 -10.98 4.34 15.62
C THR A 438 -9.98 4.96 16.60
N SER A 439 -10.30 4.94 17.90
CA SER A 439 -9.36 5.33 18.95
C SER A 439 -9.56 4.52 20.22
N CYS A 440 -8.45 4.19 20.89
CA CYS A 440 -8.41 3.40 22.11
C CYS A 440 -7.61 4.17 23.18
N GLU A 441 -8.29 4.65 24.23
CA GLU A 441 -7.62 5.14 25.44
C GLU A 441 -7.28 3.94 26.32
N PHE A 442 -6.00 3.76 26.64
CA PHE A 442 -5.45 2.62 27.36
C PHE A 442 -4.58 3.10 28.53
N ASP A 443 -5.19 3.25 29.71
CA ASP A 443 -4.54 3.77 30.90
C ASP A 443 -4.29 2.65 31.91
N PHE A 444 -3.09 2.61 32.49
CA PHE A 444 -2.81 1.66 33.56
C PHE A 444 -1.83 2.18 34.60
N THR A 445 -1.84 1.55 35.78
CA THR A 445 -0.94 1.86 36.90
C THR A 445 0.05 0.73 37.15
N SER A 446 1.15 1.04 37.85
CA SER A 446 2.14 0.03 38.25
C SER A 446 1.59 -1.01 39.24
N GLU A 447 0.44 -0.73 39.85
CA GLU A 447 -0.33 -1.67 40.70
C GLU A 447 -1.22 -2.63 39.90
N GLY A 448 -1.27 -2.50 38.56
CA GLY A 448 -2.06 -3.36 37.67
C GLY A 448 -3.52 -2.93 37.49
N LYS A 449 -3.89 -1.70 37.87
CA LYS A 449 -5.22 -1.17 37.57
C LYS A 449 -5.25 -0.69 36.12
N LEU A 450 -6.12 -1.28 35.31
CA LEU A 450 -6.30 -0.97 33.89
C LEU A 450 -7.66 -0.31 33.64
N ASN A 451 -7.70 0.75 32.82
CA ASN A 451 -8.91 1.31 32.24
C ASN A 451 -8.73 1.41 30.72
N VAL A 452 -9.65 0.81 29.97
CA VAL A 452 -9.64 0.85 28.51
C VAL A 452 -10.98 1.41 28.03
N SER A 453 -10.96 2.36 27.10
CA SER A 453 -12.16 2.82 26.41
C SER A 453 -11.93 3.01 24.91
N PHE A 454 -12.94 2.64 24.14
CA PHE A 454 -12.92 2.71 22.68
C PHE A 454 -13.88 3.79 22.19
N ASN A 455 -13.45 4.61 21.23
CA ASN A 455 -14.30 5.55 20.54
C ASN A 455 -14.29 5.27 19.03
N TYR A 456 -15.31 5.78 18.35
CA TYR A 456 -15.59 5.56 16.92
C TYR A 456 -15.65 6.88 16.16
N ILE A 457 -14.89 7.88 16.61
CA ILE A 457 -14.78 9.18 15.95
C ILE A 457 -14.10 8.98 14.60
N ASP A 458 -14.71 9.49 13.53
CA ASP A 458 -14.15 9.48 12.19
C ASP A 458 -13.05 10.54 12.05
N TRP A 459 -11.83 10.15 12.44
CA TRP A 459 -10.66 11.01 12.41
C TRP A 459 -10.19 11.37 11.00
N ILE A 460 -10.52 10.56 9.98
CA ILE A 460 -10.17 10.79 8.57
C ILE A 460 -11.02 11.92 8.01
N LYS A 461 -12.35 11.83 8.17
CA LYS A 461 -13.28 12.89 7.74
C LYS A 461 -13.00 14.24 8.39
N LEU A 462 -12.38 14.20 9.56
CA LEU A 462 -11.99 15.39 10.29
C LEU A 462 -10.77 16.12 9.70
N GLY A 463 -9.95 15.45 8.89
CA GLY A 463 -8.75 16.03 8.27
C GLY A 463 -7.70 16.52 9.27
N PHE A 464 -7.74 16.01 10.51
CA PHE A 464 -6.74 16.37 11.53
C PHE A 464 -5.55 15.43 11.45
N GLY A 465 -4.38 15.99 11.15
CA GLY A 465 -3.12 15.27 11.24
C GLY A 465 -2.74 14.86 12.68
N PRO A 466 -1.68 14.04 12.85
CA PRO A 466 -1.19 13.50 14.12
C PRO A 466 -1.18 14.52 15.27
N SER A 467 -0.54 15.68 15.06
CA SER A 467 -0.40 16.72 16.08
C SER A 467 -1.74 17.31 16.53
N GLY A 468 -2.76 17.32 15.66
CA GLY A 468 -4.11 17.80 16.02
C GLY A 468 -4.83 16.80 16.93
N LYS A 469 -4.74 15.51 16.63
CA LYS A 469 -5.33 14.41 17.43
C LYS A 469 -4.68 14.37 18.81
N GLU A 470 -3.35 14.45 18.85
CA GLU A 470 -2.56 14.48 20.08
C GLU A 470 -2.89 15.70 20.94
N ASN A 471 -2.87 16.92 20.36
CA ASN A 471 -3.20 18.14 21.11
C ASN A 471 -4.62 18.08 21.70
N TYR A 472 -5.58 17.52 20.96
CA TYR A 472 -6.93 17.31 21.48
C TYR A 472 -6.96 16.30 22.62
N TYR A 473 -6.24 15.18 22.51
CA TYR A 473 -6.12 14.21 23.60
C TYR A 473 -5.51 14.85 24.85
N MET A 474 -4.41 15.59 24.71
CA MET A 474 -3.74 16.27 25.83
C MET A 474 -4.66 17.28 26.52
N TYR A 475 -5.44 18.03 25.75
CA TYR A 475 -6.46 18.94 26.28
C TYR A 475 -7.59 18.19 26.99
N LYS A 476 -8.18 17.18 26.35
CA LYS A 476 -9.30 16.40 26.91
C LYS A 476 -8.90 15.66 28.19
N LYS A 477 -7.70 15.08 28.22
CA LYS A 477 -7.23 14.20 29.29
C LYS A 477 -6.63 14.97 30.45
N PHE A 478 -5.80 15.98 30.16
CA PHE A 478 -4.98 16.65 31.16
C PHE A 478 -5.29 18.15 31.30
N GLY A 479 -6.18 18.71 30.47
CA GLY A 479 -6.44 20.15 30.45
C GLY A 479 -5.29 20.98 29.89
N VAL A 480 -4.35 20.35 29.17
CA VAL A 480 -3.17 21.00 28.60
C VAL A 480 -3.51 21.51 27.20
N LEU A 481 -3.43 22.82 27.00
CA LEU A 481 -3.57 23.43 25.68
C LEU A 481 -2.21 23.57 24.99
N PRO A 482 -2.15 23.48 23.66
CA PRO A 482 -0.94 23.75 22.90
C PRO A 482 -0.55 25.24 22.99
N GLU A 483 0.71 25.55 22.66
CA GLU A 483 1.26 26.89 22.85
C GLU A 483 0.76 27.90 21.81
N THR A 484 0.49 27.46 20.59
CA THR A 484 0.15 28.36 19.49
C THR A 484 -1.35 28.57 19.37
N GLU A 485 -1.76 29.80 19.04
CA GLU A 485 -3.18 30.12 18.81
C GLU A 485 -3.79 29.26 17.69
N TYR A 486 -3.00 28.92 16.68
CA TYR A 486 -3.40 28.02 15.58
C TYR A 486 -3.78 26.63 16.11
N GLU A 487 -2.94 26.00 16.93
CA GLU A 487 -3.22 24.67 17.47
C GLU A 487 -4.36 24.71 18.51
N ILE A 488 -4.47 25.78 19.29
CA ILE A 488 -5.60 25.98 20.20
C ILE A 488 -6.92 26.03 19.42
N ASN A 489 -6.93 26.70 18.25
CA ASN A 489 -8.11 26.76 17.40
C ASN A 489 -8.46 25.38 16.83
N LYS A 490 -7.46 24.60 16.39
CA LYS A 490 -7.67 23.20 15.97
C LYS A 490 -8.30 22.35 17.08
N VAL A 491 -7.80 22.43 18.31
CA VAL A 491 -8.37 21.69 19.45
C VAL A 491 -9.84 22.04 19.67
N LYS A 492 -10.22 23.32 19.54
CA LYS A 492 -11.62 23.77 19.65
C LYS A 492 -12.49 23.25 18.50
N GLU A 493 -11.96 23.17 17.29
CA GLU A 493 -12.66 22.59 16.13
C GLU A 493 -12.96 21.10 16.36
N VAL A 494 -11.96 20.34 16.82
CA VAL A 494 -12.14 18.93 17.21
C VAL A 494 -13.20 18.82 18.31
N GLU A 495 -13.08 19.62 19.38
CA GLU A 495 -14.01 19.57 20.51
C GLU A 495 -15.46 19.86 20.09
N LYS A 496 -15.65 20.84 19.20
CA LYS A 496 -16.97 21.17 18.65
C LYS A 496 -17.55 20.00 17.86
N TYR A 497 -16.74 19.38 17.00
CA TYR A 497 -17.19 18.25 16.19
C TYR A 497 -17.56 17.03 17.04
N VAL A 498 -16.73 16.68 18.03
CA VAL A 498 -17.01 15.55 18.92
C VAL A 498 -18.34 15.76 19.66
N LYS A 499 -18.62 16.99 20.12
CA LYS A 499 -19.91 17.35 20.72
C LYS A 499 -21.11 17.29 19.76
N GLU A 500 -20.88 17.39 18.45
CA GLU A 500 -21.95 17.27 17.45
C GLU A 500 -22.27 15.80 17.12
N GLN A 501 -21.41 14.85 17.51
CA GLN A 501 -21.61 13.41 17.34
C GLN A 501 -22.18 12.69 18.58
N GLU A 502 -22.10 13.31 19.77
CA GLU A 502 -22.78 12.88 21.00
C GLU A 502 -24.26 13.31 21.02
#